data_AF-A0A7R9VB75-F1
#
_entry.id   AF-A0A7R9VB75-F1
#
_cell.length_a   1.000
_cell.length_b   1.000
_cell.length_c   1.000
_cell.angle_alpha   90.00
_cell.angle_beta   90.00
_cell.angle_gamma   90.00
#
_symmetry.space_group_name_H-M   'P 1'
#
loop_
_entity.id
_entity.type
_entity.pdbx_description
1 polymer ?
#
loop_
_entity_poly.entity_id
_entity_poly.type
_entity_poly.pdbx_seq_one_letter_code
_entity_poly.pdbx_strand_id
1 'polypeptide(L)'
;WECGDGSAFSMRLGSKQPSSCRFMVSSTGASSCTCKLASKQPSSCSRRLGSKHPASCSFEQNEVWQDLLPGRVALLAGSTRLLAAATHEGELQVYSHAGRRLLPPIQLGAAPAFLECDVPGTASDGSLGAGGGCMGDSGREPGWLLLAVTADAAVRLWDLRTRQSVLDTNAAPLLSGAPGSAFATVRLSTVGLPLVVTPAGQAYTYHVELRAWVRLADARAMPTPHSSALPIGANVGELSKLQMEAARQSGAPGGGAIGVPTSAMPQLAEGGRELWWRERAALEANVAAAMALGSAAEYQRWLLTYARKLSADGDSARLREVVDELRFPALHDGLYGGGIAAGAVLGIPRASLVSDVLKEAVRNKANLPMVQEIAESINSAKENEDLRSQQPQVVHPLRSSSGMML
;
A
#
# COMPACT_ATOMS: atom_id res chain seq x y z
N TRP A 1 -1.80 1.30 -24.82
CA TRP A 1 -1.18 0.76 -23.60
C TRP A 1 -1.62 -0.67 -23.49
N GLU A 2 -0.76 -1.59 -23.91
CA GLU A 2 -0.96 -3.04 -23.83
C GLU A 2 -0.88 -3.45 -22.36
N CYS A 3 -1.94 -4.07 -21.83
CA CYS A 3 -2.02 -4.51 -20.44
C CYS A 3 -1.62 -5.99 -20.34
N GLY A 4 -0.40 -6.22 -19.86
CA GLY A 4 0.09 -7.54 -19.47
C GLY A 4 -0.55 -8.07 -18.19
N ASP A 5 -0.22 -9.32 -17.91
CA ASP A 5 -0.81 -10.24 -16.94
C ASP A 5 -1.03 -9.71 -15.50
N GLY A 6 -2.29 -9.74 -15.01
CA GLY A 6 -2.65 -9.59 -13.59
C GLY A 6 -3.52 -8.38 -13.22
N SER A 7 -4.77 -8.26 -13.72
CA SER A 7 -5.60 -7.06 -13.48
C SER A 7 -6.84 -7.27 -12.57
N ALA A 8 -7.02 -6.39 -11.58
CA ALA A 8 -8.33 -6.01 -11.02
C ALA A 8 -8.88 -4.79 -11.78
N PHE A 9 -10.19 -4.56 -11.75
CA PHE A 9 -10.80 -3.40 -12.41
C PHE A 9 -11.84 -2.70 -11.52
N SER A 10 -12.03 -1.40 -11.77
CA SER A 10 -13.09 -0.56 -11.22
C SER A 10 -13.71 0.26 -12.36
N MET A 11 -15.04 0.36 -12.41
CA MET A 11 -15.75 1.11 -13.46
C MET A 11 -16.89 1.95 -12.88
N ARG A 12 -16.95 3.22 -13.32
CA ARG A 12 -18.06 4.15 -13.08
C ARG A 12 -18.89 4.33 -14.34
N LEU A 13 -20.19 4.06 -14.26
CA LEU A 13 -21.11 4.20 -15.39
C LEU A 13 -21.59 5.66 -15.49
N GLY A 14 -21.55 6.24 -16.70
CA GLY A 14 -21.90 7.65 -16.95
C GLY A 14 -23.42 7.91 -17.03
N SER A 15 -23.80 9.19 -17.15
CA SER A 15 -25.22 9.65 -17.11
C SER A 15 -26.08 9.30 -18.35
N LYS A 16 -25.47 9.02 -19.50
CA LYS A 16 -26.15 8.52 -20.71
C LYS A 16 -25.72 7.07 -20.94
N GLN A 17 -26.49 6.08 -20.49
CA GLN A 17 -26.04 4.68 -20.55
C GLN A 17 -27.12 3.61 -20.85
N PRO A 18 -26.69 2.48 -21.46
CA PRO A 18 -27.54 1.52 -22.17
C PRO A 18 -28.44 0.67 -21.27
N SER A 19 -29.39 -0.04 -21.88
CA SER A 19 -30.36 -0.93 -21.21
C SER A 19 -29.73 -2.19 -20.55
N SER A 20 -28.42 -2.41 -20.70
CA SER A 20 -27.68 -3.57 -20.18
C SER A 20 -26.22 -3.20 -19.91
N CYS A 21 -25.67 -3.64 -18.76
CA CYS A 21 -24.26 -3.46 -18.40
C CYS A 21 -23.49 -4.77 -18.61
N ARG A 22 -22.34 -4.70 -19.31
CA ARG A 22 -21.48 -5.85 -19.63
C ARG A 22 -20.13 -5.78 -18.91
N PHE A 23 -19.79 -6.82 -18.14
CA PHE A 23 -18.43 -7.22 -17.81
C PHE A 23 -17.87 -8.02 -19.01
N MET A 24 -16.64 -7.73 -19.43
CA MET A 24 -15.88 -8.62 -20.30
C MET A 24 -14.67 -9.19 -19.55
N VAL A 25 -14.48 -10.47 -19.74
CA VAL A 25 -13.37 -11.32 -19.34
C VAL A 25 -12.68 -11.70 -20.65
N SER A 26 -11.38 -11.56 -20.74
CA SER A 26 -10.61 -12.04 -21.89
C SER A 26 -9.61 -13.06 -21.36
N SER A 27 -9.51 -14.22 -21.98
CA SER A 27 -8.29 -15.01 -21.88
C SER A 27 -7.74 -15.20 -23.27
N THR A 28 -6.48 -14.84 -23.43
CA THR A 28 -5.63 -15.48 -24.42
C THR A 28 -4.34 -15.74 -23.67
N GLY A 29 -4.12 -16.98 -23.22
CA GLY A 29 -2.84 -17.45 -22.66
C GLY A 29 -2.19 -16.47 -21.68
N ALA A 30 -2.45 -16.69 -20.38
CA ALA A 30 -2.11 -15.80 -19.27
C ALA A 30 -3.06 -14.58 -19.13
N SER A 31 -3.78 -14.61 -18.01
CA SER A 31 -4.15 -13.54 -17.05
C SER A 31 -4.34 -12.06 -17.48
N SER A 32 -5.27 -11.65 -18.34
CA SER A 32 -5.69 -10.21 -18.37
C SER A 32 -7.17 -9.98 -18.65
N CYS A 33 -7.88 -9.32 -17.73
CA CYS A 33 -9.29 -8.91 -17.86
C CYS A 33 -9.39 -7.48 -18.42
N THR A 34 -10.10 -7.28 -19.53
CA THR A 34 -10.43 -5.94 -20.06
C THR A 34 -11.92 -5.82 -20.39
N CYS A 35 -12.59 -4.78 -19.87
CA CYS A 35 -13.98 -4.44 -20.19
C CYS A 35 -14.06 -3.29 -21.20
N LYS A 36 -14.80 -3.47 -22.30
CA LYS A 36 -15.18 -2.43 -23.29
C LYS A 36 -16.69 -2.20 -23.22
N LEU A 37 -17.07 -0.92 -23.27
CA LEU A 37 -18.45 -0.48 -23.38
C LEU A 37 -18.94 -0.68 -24.82
N ALA A 38 -19.86 -1.62 -25.05
CA ALA A 38 -20.46 -1.82 -26.37
C ALA A 38 -21.77 -1.03 -26.48
N SER A 39 -21.77 0.08 -27.23
CA SER A 39 -23.00 0.76 -27.64
C SER A 39 -23.50 0.16 -28.95
N LYS A 40 -24.65 -0.52 -28.93
CA LYS A 40 -25.50 -0.66 -30.11
C LYS A 40 -26.92 -0.27 -29.69
N GLN A 41 -27.40 0.86 -30.19
CA GLN A 41 -28.80 1.28 -30.07
C GLN A 41 -29.69 0.37 -30.94
N PRO A 42 -30.99 0.23 -30.60
CA PRO A 42 -31.78 -0.98 -30.84
C PRO A 42 -32.77 -0.85 -32.00
N SER A 43 -33.22 -1.99 -32.55
CA SER A 43 -34.48 -2.06 -33.29
C SER A 43 -35.55 -2.73 -32.42
N SER A 44 -36.58 -1.94 -32.08
CA SER A 44 -37.95 -2.33 -31.71
C SER A 44 -38.17 -3.48 -30.70
N CYS A 45 -38.67 -3.14 -29.50
CA CYS A 45 -39.87 -3.75 -28.93
C CYS A 45 -40.37 -2.94 -27.73
N SER A 46 -41.63 -2.50 -27.79
CA SER A 46 -42.34 -1.92 -26.67
C SER A 46 -42.86 -3.02 -25.73
N ARG A 47 -42.52 -2.91 -24.44
CA ARG A 47 -43.33 -3.42 -23.32
C ARG A 47 -42.77 -2.88 -22.03
N ARG A 48 -43.65 -2.48 -21.11
CA ARG A 48 -43.31 -2.12 -19.73
C ARG A 48 -42.60 -3.31 -19.08
N LEU A 49 -41.28 -3.22 -18.91
CA LEU A 49 -40.56 -4.04 -17.95
C LEU A 49 -40.31 -3.17 -16.72
N GLY A 50 -40.81 -3.62 -15.57
CA GLY A 50 -40.45 -3.05 -14.26
C GLY A 50 -38.93 -2.95 -14.18
N SER A 51 -38.44 -1.80 -13.72
CA SER A 51 -37.03 -1.38 -13.78
C SER A 51 -36.09 -2.36 -13.07
N LYS A 52 -35.63 -3.40 -13.77
CA LYS A 52 -34.53 -4.27 -13.35
C LYS A 52 -33.40 -4.07 -14.35
N HIS A 53 -32.22 -3.76 -13.86
CA HIS A 53 -31.04 -3.52 -14.70
C HIS A 53 -30.12 -4.76 -14.61
N PRO A 54 -29.84 -5.44 -15.73
CA PRO A 54 -29.02 -6.64 -15.69
C PRO A 54 -27.52 -6.30 -15.61
N ALA A 55 -26.80 -7.03 -14.75
CA ALA A 55 -25.35 -7.11 -14.73
C ALA A 55 -24.94 -8.41 -15.45
N SER A 56 -24.19 -8.32 -16.55
CA SER A 56 -23.83 -9.48 -17.38
C SER A 56 -22.33 -9.64 -17.49
N CYS A 57 -21.79 -10.85 -17.39
CA CYS A 57 -20.39 -11.16 -17.62
C CYS A 57 -20.19 -11.95 -18.90
N SER A 58 -19.20 -11.57 -19.68
CA SER A 58 -18.90 -12.14 -20.99
C SER A 58 -17.44 -12.52 -21.09
N PHE A 59 -17.11 -13.53 -21.87
CA PHE A 59 -15.77 -14.04 -22.13
C PHE A 59 -15.55 -14.11 -23.64
N GLU A 60 -14.47 -13.52 -24.16
CA GLU A 60 -14.20 -13.49 -25.62
C GLU A 60 -15.40 -12.99 -26.46
N GLN A 61 -16.14 -12.00 -25.94
CA GLN A 61 -17.38 -11.45 -26.52
C GLN A 61 -18.62 -12.38 -26.45
N ASN A 62 -18.51 -13.57 -25.85
CA ASN A 62 -19.64 -14.45 -25.56
C ASN A 62 -20.14 -14.22 -24.14
N GLU A 63 -21.44 -13.96 -23.98
CA GLU A 63 -22.04 -13.84 -22.65
C GLU A 63 -21.94 -15.17 -21.90
N VAL A 64 -21.25 -15.18 -20.75
CA VAL A 64 -21.05 -16.36 -19.90
C VAL A 64 -22.17 -16.48 -18.90
N TRP A 65 -22.56 -15.36 -18.28
CA TRP A 65 -23.68 -15.32 -17.33
C TRP A 65 -24.26 -13.91 -17.22
N GLN A 66 -25.48 -13.81 -16.72
CA GLN A 66 -26.14 -12.55 -16.40
C GLN A 66 -27.01 -12.71 -15.17
N ASP A 67 -27.08 -11.65 -14.37
CA ASP A 67 -27.95 -11.56 -13.22
C ASP A 67 -28.73 -10.23 -13.21
N LEU A 68 -29.90 -10.26 -12.60
CA LEU A 68 -30.81 -9.13 -12.45
C LEU A 68 -30.69 -8.56 -11.04
N LEU A 69 -30.28 -7.29 -10.96
CA LEU A 69 -30.25 -6.54 -9.72
C LEU A 69 -31.53 -5.69 -9.58
N PRO A 70 -32.02 -5.49 -8.34
CA PRO A 70 -33.26 -4.76 -8.08
C PRO A 70 -33.11 -3.25 -8.36
N GLY A 71 -31.89 -2.71 -8.24
CA GLY A 71 -31.56 -1.31 -8.47
C GLY A 71 -30.70 -1.08 -9.71
N ARG A 72 -30.46 0.20 -10.03
CA ARG A 72 -29.57 0.57 -11.14
C ARG A 72 -28.12 0.41 -10.70
N VAL A 73 -27.36 -0.44 -11.39
CA VAL A 73 -25.92 -0.59 -11.18
C VAL A 73 -25.21 0.75 -11.40
N ALA A 74 -24.46 1.19 -10.40
CA ALA A 74 -23.68 2.42 -10.39
C ALA A 74 -22.19 2.15 -10.59
N LEU A 75 -21.65 1.19 -9.82
CA LEU A 75 -20.24 0.80 -9.85
C LEU A 75 -20.09 -0.71 -9.99
N LEU A 76 -19.01 -1.11 -10.65
CA LEU A 76 -18.58 -2.49 -10.78
C LEU A 76 -17.11 -2.60 -10.38
N ALA A 77 -16.75 -3.69 -9.70
CA ALA A 77 -15.37 -4.03 -9.40
C ALA A 77 -15.14 -5.54 -9.56
N GLY A 78 -13.90 -5.94 -9.79
CA GLY A 78 -13.57 -7.35 -9.94
C GLY A 78 -12.10 -7.67 -9.75
N SER A 79 -11.83 -8.89 -9.29
CA SER A 79 -10.50 -9.50 -9.16
C SER A 79 -10.46 -10.86 -9.86
N THR A 80 -9.36 -11.59 -9.73
CA THR A 80 -9.26 -13.01 -10.18
C THR A 80 -10.06 -14.00 -9.33
N ARG A 81 -10.69 -13.56 -8.22
CA ARG A 81 -11.50 -14.43 -7.33
C ARG A 81 -12.97 -14.04 -7.21
N LEU A 82 -13.30 -12.76 -7.36
CA LEU A 82 -14.66 -12.27 -7.18
C LEU A 82 -15.02 -11.12 -8.12
N LEU A 83 -16.32 -10.89 -8.25
CA LEU A 83 -16.90 -9.76 -8.95
C LEU A 83 -17.91 -9.08 -8.02
N ALA A 84 -18.02 -7.76 -8.11
CA ALA A 84 -18.89 -6.97 -7.25
C ALA A 84 -19.64 -5.91 -8.08
N ALA A 85 -20.92 -5.73 -7.75
CA ALA A 85 -21.77 -4.73 -8.37
C ALA A 85 -22.49 -3.94 -7.27
N ALA A 86 -22.33 -2.61 -7.29
CA ALA A 86 -23.02 -1.71 -6.37
C ALA A 86 -24.06 -0.89 -7.12
N THR A 87 -25.26 -0.76 -6.57
CA THR A 87 -26.35 0.04 -7.15
C THR A 87 -26.32 1.48 -6.64
N HIS A 88 -27.03 2.37 -7.32
CA HIS A 88 -27.17 3.77 -6.91
C HIS A 88 -27.77 3.95 -5.51
N GLU A 89 -28.61 2.99 -5.11
CA GLU A 89 -29.31 2.96 -3.82
C GLU A 89 -28.41 2.45 -2.68
N GLY A 90 -27.17 2.06 -2.97
CA GLY A 90 -26.23 1.57 -1.95
C GLY A 90 -26.34 0.07 -1.69
N GLU A 91 -26.91 -0.71 -2.61
CA GLU A 91 -26.93 -2.18 -2.52
C GLU A 91 -25.72 -2.77 -3.21
N LEU A 92 -24.92 -3.56 -2.48
CA LEU A 92 -23.71 -4.21 -2.99
C LEU A 92 -23.91 -5.72 -3.09
N GLN A 93 -23.88 -6.26 -4.32
CA GLN A 93 -23.93 -7.70 -4.58
C GLN A 93 -22.55 -8.23 -4.99
N VAL A 94 -22.13 -9.32 -4.35
CA VAL A 94 -20.87 -10.02 -4.61
C VAL A 94 -21.15 -11.35 -5.33
N TYR A 95 -20.33 -11.66 -6.32
CA TYR A 95 -20.40 -12.83 -7.18
C TYR A 95 -19.08 -13.61 -7.21
N SER A 96 -19.18 -14.92 -7.41
CA SER A 96 -18.06 -15.73 -7.91
C SER A 96 -17.81 -15.42 -9.39
N HIS A 97 -16.66 -15.86 -9.91
CA HIS A 97 -16.37 -15.81 -11.35
C HIS A 97 -17.41 -16.48 -12.25
N ALA A 98 -18.06 -17.54 -11.75
CA ALA A 98 -19.11 -18.26 -12.46
C ALA A 98 -20.51 -17.60 -12.35
N GLY A 99 -20.62 -16.40 -11.77
CA GLY A 99 -21.89 -15.66 -11.69
C GLY A 99 -22.80 -16.04 -10.51
N ARG A 100 -22.39 -16.99 -9.66
CA ARG A 100 -23.13 -17.31 -8.42
C ARG A 100 -22.97 -16.18 -7.40
N ARG A 101 -24.08 -15.69 -6.84
CA ARG A 101 -24.10 -14.78 -5.68
C ARG A 101 -23.42 -15.43 -4.48
N LEU A 102 -22.44 -14.77 -3.88
CA LEU A 102 -21.67 -15.31 -2.74
C LEU A 102 -22.26 -14.96 -1.37
N LEU A 103 -22.98 -13.83 -1.30
CA LEU A 103 -23.59 -13.30 -0.08
C LEU A 103 -24.96 -12.70 -0.44
N PRO A 104 -25.89 -12.59 0.53
CA PRO A 104 -26.99 -11.64 0.43
C PRO A 104 -26.46 -10.22 0.16
N PRO A 105 -27.24 -9.35 -0.49
CA PRO A 105 -26.80 -7.99 -0.78
C PRO A 105 -26.40 -7.22 0.48
N ILE A 106 -25.21 -6.64 0.47
CA ILE A 106 -24.67 -5.81 1.55
C ILE A 106 -25.23 -4.40 1.40
N GLN A 107 -25.79 -3.86 2.48
CA GLN A 107 -26.33 -2.49 2.49
C GLN A 107 -25.23 -1.50 2.87
N LEU A 108 -24.86 -0.61 1.95
CA LEU A 108 -23.83 0.40 2.15
C LEU A 108 -24.33 1.63 2.91
N GLY A 109 -25.65 1.85 2.98
CA GLY A 109 -26.28 2.98 3.67
C GLY A 109 -26.26 4.31 2.91
N ALA A 110 -25.42 4.44 1.88
CA ALA A 110 -25.36 5.59 0.99
C ALA A 110 -24.92 5.16 -0.42
N ALA A 111 -25.10 6.04 -1.40
CA ALA A 111 -24.72 5.76 -2.78
C ALA A 111 -23.20 5.47 -2.90
N PRO A 112 -22.78 4.46 -3.67
CA PRO A 112 -21.37 4.12 -3.81
C PRO A 112 -20.65 5.18 -4.65
N ALA A 113 -19.50 5.63 -4.18
CA ALA A 113 -18.62 6.60 -4.84
C ALA A 113 -17.38 5.93 -5.47
N PHE A 114 -16.79 4.95 -4.76
CA PHE A 114 -15.68 4.12 -5.26
C PHE A 114 -15.90 2.66 -4.87
N LEU A 115 -15.47 1.75 -5.74
CA LEU A 115 -15.51 0.31 -5.51
C LEU A 115 -14.28 -0.31 -6.14
N GLU A 116 -13.49 -1.07 -5.39
CA GLU A 116 -12.25 -1.66 -5.89
C GLU A 116 -12.02 -3.04 -5.25
N CYS A 117 -11.44 -3.95 -6.03
CA CYS A 117 -10.98 -5.24 -5.52
C CYS A 117 -9.46 -5.26 -5.55
N ASP A 118 -8.88 -6.00 -4.61
CA ASP A 118 -7.43 -6.23 -4.60
C ASP A 118 -6.98 -6.98 -5.87
N VAL A 119 -5.81 -6.62 -6.37
CA VAL A 119 -5.15 -7.23 -7.51
C VAL A 119 -4.17 -8.26 -6.97
N PRO A 120 -4.03 -9.46 -7.57
CA PRO A 120 -2.88 -10.31 -7.29
C PRO A 120 -1.61 -9.49 -7.41
N GLY A 121 -0.93 -9.27 -6.27
CA GLY A 121 0.23 -8.41 -6.21
C GLY A 121 1.16 -8.77 -7.36
N THR A 122 1.39 -7.83 -8.27
CA THR A 122 2.57 -7.93 -9.13
C THR A 122 3.72 -7.92 -8.14
N ALA A 123 4.28 -9.09 -7.83
CA ALA A 123 5.57 -9.19 -7.17
C ALA A 123 6.52 -8.39 -8.05
N SER A 124 6.70 -7.12 -7.72
CA SER A 124 7.62 -6.25 -8.42
C SER A 124 8.99 -6.80 -8.13
N ASP A 125 9.60 -7.30 -9.19
CA ASP A 125 10.92 -7.90 -9.33
C ASP A 125 11.10 -9.33 -8.80
N GLY A 126 11.22 -10.26 -9.76
CA GLY A 126 11.80 -11.59 -9.59
C GLY A 126 13.30 -11.56 -9.25
N SER A 127 13.69 -10.86 -8.20
CA SER A 127 15.01 -10.98 -7.60
C SER A 127 14.85 -11.42 -6.15
N LEU A 128 15.37 -12.63 -5.88
CA LEU A 128 15.38 -13.37 -4.62
C LEU A 128 14.07 -14.12 -4.30
N GLY A 129 13.98 -15.31 -4.91
CA GLY A 129 14.08 -16.53 -4.12
C GLY A 129 12.84 -16.92 -3.31
N ALA A 130 12.25 -18.04 -3.71
CA ALA A 130 11.47 -18.90 -2.83
C ALA A 130 12.12 -19.01 -1.43
N GLY A 131 11.36 -18.68 -0.38
CA GLY A 131 11.78 -18.87 1.00
C GLY A 131 12.03 -17.56 1.76
N GLY A 132 10.96 -16.82 2.05
CA GLY A 132 11.07 -15.62 2.88
C GLY A 132 9.75 -14.86 3.02
N GLY A 133 8.63 -15.58 3.10
CA GLY A 133 7.37 -14.95 3.50
C GLY A 133 7.54 -14.34 4.87
N CYS A 134 7.21 -13.06 5.02
CA CYS A 134 7.03 -12.40 6.30
C CYS A 134 5.99 -13.23 7.09
N MET A 135 6.44 -14.17 7.93
CA MET A 135 5.56 -14.85 8.88
C MET A 135 5.14 -13.80 9.91
N GLY A 136 3.97 -13.24 9.64
CA GLY A 136 3.35 -12.07 10.26
C GLY A 136 2.22 -11.58 9.35
N ASP A 137 2.42 -11.68 8.03
CA ASP A 137 1.37 -11.57 7.04
C ASP A 137 0.72 -12.95 6.89
N SER A 138 -0.50 -13.11 7.39
CA SER A 138 -1.31 -14.30 7.11
C SER A 138 -1.21 -14.58 5.62
N GLY A 139 -0.89 -15.82 5.20
CA GLY A 139 -0.78 -16.24 3.79
C GLY A 139 -2.05 -15.93 2.99
N ARG A 140 -2.22 -14.66 2.66
CA ARG A 140 -3.46 -14.08 2.22
C ARG A 140 -3.39 -14.10 0.73
N GLU A 141 -4.11 -15.06 0.16
CA GLU A 141 -4.28 -15.08 -1.27
C GLU A 141 -4.96 -13.79 -1.72
N PRO A 142 -4.39 -13.09 -2.71
CA PRO A 142 -4.93 -11.83 -3.18
C PRO A 142 -6.23 -12.03 -3.97
N GLY A 143 -6.94 -10.93 -4.17
CA GLY A 143 -8.20 -10.92 -4.92
C GLY A 143 -9.45 -11.18 -4.07
N TRP A 144 -9.31 -11.33 -2.76
CA TRP A 144 -10.45 -11.48 -1.84
C TRP A 144 -10.87 -10.20 -1.13
N LEU A 145 -10.12 -9.11 -1.27
CA LEU A 145 -10.55 -7.83 -0.74
C LEU A 145 -11.56 -7.14 -1.64
N LEU A 146 -12.49 -6.47 -0.97
CA LEU A 146 -13.40 -5.52 -1.59
C LEU A 146 -13.40 -4.23 -0.76
N LEU A 147 -12.96 -3.14 -1.38
CA LEU A 147 -13.05 -1.78 -0.87
C LEU A 147 -14.30 -1.11 -1.42
N ALA A 148 -15.12 -0.54 -0.54
CA ALA A 148 -16.22 0.35 -0.92
C ALA A 148 -16.08 1.69 -0.20
N VAL A 149 -16.24 2.77 -0.96
CA VAL A 149 -16.39 4.13 -0.42
C VAL A 149 -17.71 4.70 -0.88
N THR A 150 -18.48 5.27 0.03
CA THR A 150 -19.79 5.85 -0.24
C THR A 150 -19.74 7.38 -0.30
N ALA A 151 -20.84 8.00 -0.76
CA ALA A 151 -20.96 9.45 -0.95
C ALA A 151 -20.84 10.26 0.36
N ASP A 152 -21.12 9.66 1.51
CA ASP A 152 -20.91 10.22 2.86
C ASP A 152 -19.49 9.94 3.40
N ALA A 153 -18.57 9.52 2.53
CA ALA A 153 -17.18 9.19 2.82
C ALA A 153 -16.99 8.05 3.83
N ALA A 154 -17.98 7.18 4.04
CA ALA A 154 -17.74 5.93 4.75
C ALA A 154 -16.83 5.04 3.89
N VAL A 155 -15.81 4.45 4.50
CA VAL A 155 -14.80 3.59 3.88
C VAL A 155 -14.86 2.23 4.56
N ARG A 156 -15.16 1.20 3.78
CA ARG A 156 -15.27 -0.17 4.27
C ARG A 156 -14.42 -1.11 3.43
N LEU A 157 -13.66 -1.95 4.12
CA LEU A 157 -12.82 -2.97 3.50
C LEU A 157 -13.18 -4.32 4.10
N TRP A 158 -13.47 -5.29 3.24
CA TRP A 158 -13.78 -6.66 3.67
C TRP A 158 -12.79 -7.65 3.07
N ASP A 159 -12.35 -8.62 3.87
CA ASP A 159 -11.77 -9.87 3.36
C ASP A 159 -12.93 -10.87 3.18
N LEU A 160 -13.31 -11.11 1.94
CA LEU A 160 -14.46 -11.96 1.60
C LEU A 160 -14.13 -13.46 1.65
N ARG A 161 -12.85 -13.83 1.78
CA ARG A 161 -12.42 -15.22 2.03
C ARG A 161 -12.74 -15.62 3.46
N THR A 162 -12.34 -14.76 4.43
CA THR A 162 -12.61 -14.97 5.86
C THR A 162 -13.98 -14.45 6.27
N ARG A 163 -14.64 -13.65 5.41
CA ARG A 163 -15.92 -12.97 5.66
C ARG A 163 -15.82 -12.02 6.87
N GLN A 164 -14.72 -11.31 6.97
CA GLN A 164 -14.47 -10.36 8.06
C GLN A 164 -14.31 -8.93 7.53
N SER A 165 -14.73 -7.97 8.36
CA SER A 165 -14.38 -6.57 8.14
C SER A 165 -12.91 -6.37 8.50
N VAL A 166 -12.13 -5.81 7.58
CA VAL A 166 -10.75 -5.38 7.82
C VAL A 166 -10.73 -3.98 8.43
N LEU A 167 -11.57 -3.08 7.91
CA LEU A 167 -11.81 -1.76 8.51
C LEU A 167 -13.21 -1.24 8.13
N ASP A 168 -13.77 -0.44 9.05
CA ASP A 168 -14.99 0.35 8.86
C ASP A 168 -14.75 1.71 9.51
N THR A 169 -14.68 2.77 8.70
CA THR A 169 -14.31 4.12 9.14
C THR A 169 -14.97 5.18 8.27
N ASN A 170 -14.81 6.45 8.63
CA ASN A 170 -15.25 7.58 7.82
C ASN A 170 -14.06 8.51 7.51
N ALA A 171 -13.94 8.89 6.25
CA ALA A 171 -12.86 9.73 5.73
C ALA A 171 -13.28 11.19 5.47
N ALA A 172 -14.52 11.58 5.78
CA ALA A 172 -15.03 12.94 5.63
C ALA A 172 -14.12 14.01 6.27
N PRO A 173 -13.48 13.79 7.44
CA PRO A 173 -12.56 14.79 8.02
C PRO A 173 -11.37 15.14 7.11
N LEU A 174 -10.98 14.25 6.18
CA LEU A 174 -9.88 14.50 5.24
C LEU A 174 -10.27 15.47 4.11
N LEU A 175 -11.57 15.69 3.91
CA LEU A 175 -12.13 16.57 2.88
C LEU A 175 -12.43 17.98 3.40
N SER A 176 -11.97 18.33 4.61
CA SER A 176 -12.21 19.62 5.23
C SER A 176 -11.55 20.76 4.43
N GLY A 177 -12.36 21.53 3.70
CA GLY A 177 -11.87 22.68 2.93
C GLY A 177 -12.86 23.20 1.90
N ALA A 178 -13.74 22.36 1.37
CA ALA A 178 -14.85 22.78 0.51
C ALA A 178 -16.06 21.84 0.65
N PRO A 179 -17.27 22.36 0.93
CA PRO A 179 -18.49 21.54 0.95
C PRO A 179 -18.72 20.90 -0.42
N GLY A 180 -19.03 19.61 -0.44
CA GLY A 180 -19.22 18.84 -1.66
C GLY A 180 -17.92 18.42 -2.37
N SER A 181 -16.75 18.59 -1.75
CA SER A 181 -15.52 18.00 -2.27
C SER A 181 -15.57 16.48 -2.19
N ALA A 182 -15.01 15.82 -3.20
CA ALA A 182 -14.88 14.38 -3.27
C ALA A 182 -13.40 14.01 -3.36
N PHE A 183 -13.04 12.79 -2.95
CA PHE A 183 -11.68 12.29 -3.18
C PHE A 183 -11.34 12.34 -4.67
N ALA A 184 -10.13 12.79 -4.99
CA ALA A 184 -9.64 12.80 -6.35
C ALA A 184 -9.42 11.37 -6.85
N THR A 185 -8.81 10.53 -6.00
CA THR A 185 -8.66 9.10 -6.23
C THR A 185 -8.79 8.33 -4.92
N VAL A 186 -9.27 7.09 -5.05
CA VAL A 186 -9.31 6.08 -4.01
C VAL A 186 -8.84 4.77 -4.64
N ARG A 187 -7.91 4.07 -4.00
CA ARG A 187 -7.47 2.74 -4.43
C ARG A 187 -7.04 1.85 -3.27
N LEU A 188 -6.81 0.57 -3.53
CA LEU A 188 -6.09 -0.31 -2.62
C LEU A 188 -4.58 -0.18 -2.84
N SER A 189 -3.82 -0.20 -1.75
CA SER A 189 -2.37 -0.29 -1.78
C SER A 189 -1.91 -1.71 -2.12
N THR A 190 -0.62 -1.86 -2.39
CA THR A 190 0.02 -3.18 -2.57
C THR A 190 -0.11 -4.10 -1.34
N VAL A 191 -0.22 -3.52 -0.14
CA VAL A 191 -0.49 -4.25 1.12
C VAL A 191 -2.00 -4.39 1.41
N GLY A 192 -2.86 -3.97 0.49
CA GLY A 192 -4.31 -4.12 0.60
C GLY A 192 -4.99 -3.15 1.58
N LEU A 193 -4.38 -2.00 1.86
CA LEU A 193 -4.96 -0.93 2.67
C LEU A 193 -5.48 0.21 1.78
N PRO A 194 -6.52 0.95 2.19
CA PRO A 194 -7.06 2.04 1.39
C PRO A 194 -6.04 3.18 1.26
N LEU A 195 -5.90 3.69 0.05
CA LEU A 195 -5.22 4.94 -0.28
C LEU A 195 -6.24 5.94 -0.79
N VAL A 196 -6.24 7.13 -0.21
CA VAL A 196 -7.11 8.22 -0.64
C VAL A 196 -6.27 9.45 -0.96
N VAL A 197 -6.57 10.10 -2.08
CA VAL A 197 -5.97 11.37 -2.48
C VAL A 197 -7.03 12.45 -2.46
N THR A 198 -6.78 13.51 -1.72
CA THR A 198 -7.69 14.66 -1.60
C THR A 198 -7.46 15.64 -2.76
N PRO A 199 -8.47 16.45 -3.13
CA PRO A 199 -8.29 17.55 -4.10
C PRO A 199 -7.23 18.57 -3.69
N ALA A 200 -6.90 18.66 -2.39
CA ALA A 200 -5.85 19.51 -1.87
C ALA A 200 -4.43 19.01 -2.17
N GLY A 201 -4.30 17.85 -2.85
CA GLY A 201 -3.00 17.24 -3.16
C GLY A 201 -2.37 16.55 -1.96
N GLN A 202 -3.17 15.96 -1.08
CA GLN A 202 -2.67 15.19 0.06
C GLN A 202 -3.09 13.74 -0.09
N ALA A 203 -2.21 12.82 0.27
CA ALA A 203 -2.48 11.39 0.21
C ALA A 203 -2.44 10.76 1.60
N TYR A 204 -3.38 9.88 1.88
CA TYR A 204 -3.54 9.22 3.17
C TYR A 204 -3.73 7.71 3.01
N THR A 205 -3.31 6.97 4.03
CA THR A 205 -3.73 5.58 4.26
C THR A 205 -4.31 5.41 5.65
N TYR A 206 -4.89 4.25 5.93
CA TYR A 206 -5.47 3.94 7.23
C TYR A 206 -4.56 3.01 8.03
N HIS A 207 -4.12 3.45 9.21
CA HIS A 207 -3.39 2.62 10.14
C HIS A 207 -4.38 1.82 10.99
N VAL A 208 -4.44 0.50 10.78
CA VAL A 208 -5.47 -0.37 11.37
C VAL A 208 -5.39 -0.44 12.89
N GLU A 209 -4.18 -0.57 13.46
CA GLU A 209 -4.01 -0.68 14.92
C GLU A 209 -4.36 0.63 15.64
N LEU A 210 -3.81 1.76 15.17
CA LEU A 210 -4.11 3.10 15.68
C LEU A 210 -5.53 3.58 15.35
N ARG A 211 -6.21 2.90 14.42
CA ARG A 211 -7.53 3.27 13.90
C ARG A 211 -7.61 4.70 13.37
N ALA A 212 -6.54 5.17 12.74
CA ALA A 212 -6.38 6.56 12.33
C ALA A 212 -5.93 6.67 10.88
N TRP A 213 -6.38 7.73 10.20
CA TRP A 213 -5.84 8.13 8.91
C TRP A 213 -4.46 8.78 9.10
N VAL A 214 -3.47 8.29 8.38
CA VAL A 214 -2.10 8.81 8.39
C VAL A 214 -1.75 9.39 7.03
N ARG A 215 -1.08 10.54 7.00
CA ARG A 215 -0.69 11.22 5.77
C ARG A 215 0.61 10.63 5.24
N LEU A 216 0.61 10.21 3.98
CA LEU A 216 1.76 9.63 3.29
C LEU A 216 2.45 10.62 2.35
N ALA A 217 1.70 11.54 1.76
CA ALA A 217 2.25 12.57 0.87
C ALA A 217 1.47 13.88 0.98
N ASP A 218 2.17 15.00 0.75
CA ASP A 218 1.59 16.34 0.71
C ASP A 218 2.25 17.14 -0.43
N ALA A 219 1.45 17.54 -1.42
CA ALA A 219 1.92 18.29 -2.58
C ALA A 219 2.44 19.70 -2.23
N ARG A 220 2.10 20.21 -1.04
CA ARG A 220 2.64 21.48 -0.53
C ARG A 220 4.07 21.34 -0.03
N ALA A 221 4.58 20.12 0.10
CA ALA A 221 5.99 19.89 0.41
C ALA A 221 6.85 20.30 -0.79
N MET A 222 7.75 21.25 -0.57
CA MET A 222 8.69 21.70 -1.60
C MET A 222 9.69 20.57 -1.93
N PRO A 223 10.20 20.53 -3.18
CA PRO A 223 11.35 19.71 -3.52
C PRO A 223 12.52 19.92 -2.56
N THR A 224 13.23 18.84 -2.21
CA THR A 224 14.41 18.89 -1.34
C THR A 224 15.66 18.45 -2.10
N PRO A 225 16.85 19.03 -1.85
CA PRO A 225 18.08 18.68 -2.56
C PRO A 225 18.37 17.18 -2.64
N HIS A 226 18.19 16.43 -1.55
CA HIS A 226 18.46 14.99 -1.50
C HIS A 226 17.40 14.16 -2.22
N SER A 227 16.14 14.63 -2.26
CA SER A 227 15.08 14.03 -3.08
C SER A 227 15.33 14.28 -4.57
N SER A 228 15.77 15.48 -4.92
CA SER A 228 16.09 15.87 -6.30
C SER A 228 17.35 15.21 -6.85
N ALA A 229 18.29 14.84 -5.98
CA ALA A 229 19.54 14.16 -6.34
C ALA A 229 19.39 12.64 -6.59
N LEU A 230 18.19 12.08 -6.40
CA LEU A 230 17.96 10.68 -6.73
C LEU A 230 18.07 10.46 -8.27
N PRO A 231 18.64 9.32 -8.72
CA PRO A 231 18.77 9.02 -10.14
C PRO A 231 17.43 9.09 -10.87
N ILE A 232 17.47 9.53 -12.13
CA ILE A 232 16.31 9.44 -13.04
C ILE A 232 15.92 7.96 -13.15
N GLY A 233 14.67 7.62 -12.84
CA GLY A 233 14.21 6.23 -12.75
C GLY A 233 14.24 5.63 -11.33
N ALA A 234 14.70 6.36 -10.32
CA ALA A 234 14.52 5.98 -8.91
C ALA A 234 13.05 6.09 -8.46
N ASN A 235 12.16 6.69 -9.25
CA ASN A 235 10.72 6.84 -9.00
C ASN A 235 9.93 5.55 -9.29
N VAL A 236 10.46 4.42 -8.85
CA VAL A 236 9.79 3.12 -8.95
C VAL A 236 9.31 2.74 -7.56
N GLY A 237 7.99 2.59 -7.45
CA GLY A 237 7.30 2.19 -6.23
C GLY A 237 5.95 2.89 -6.04
N GLU A 238 5.21 2.46 -5.03
CA GLU A 238 3.87 2.95 -4.74
C GLU A 238 3.88 4.35 -4.13
N LEU A 239 4.85 4.65 -3.25
CA LEU A 239 4.98 5.98 -2.63
C LEU A 239 5.29 7.03 -3.69
N SER A 240 6.24 6.73 -4.59
CA SER A 240 6.62 7.61 -5.68
C SER A 240 5.43 7.93 -6.60
N LYS A 241 4.62 6.91 -6.94
CA LYS A 241 3.38 7.09 -7.71
C LYS A 241 2.36 7.96 -6.97
N LEU A 242 2.19 7.72 -5.67
CA LEU A 242 1.26 8.46 -4.82
C LEU A 242 1.66 9.94 -4.68
N GLN A 243 2.95 10.22 -4.52
CA GLN A 243 3.48 11.58 -4.47
C GLN A 243 3.28 12.33 -5.80
N MET A 244 3.52 11.68 -6.94
CA MET A 244 3.25 12.26 -8.26
C MET A 244 1.76 12.57 -8.45
N GLU A 245 0.89 11.66 -8.03
CA GLU A 245 -0.56 11.81 -8.11
C GLU A 245 -1.09 12.93 -7.23
N ALA A 246 -0.63 13.01 -5.98
CA ALA A 246 -0.94 14.10 -5.06
C ALA A 246 -0.52 15.46 -5.64
N ALA A 247 0.70 15.54 -6.19
CA ALA A 247 1.21 16.75 -6.81
C ALA A 247 0.37 17.21 -8.01
N ARG A 248 -0.10 16.27 -8.85
CA ARG A 248 -0.99 16.57 -9.99
C ARG A 248 -2.30 17.24 -9.57
N GLN A 249 -2.84 16.92 -8.40
CA GLN A 249 -4.09 17.54 -7.92
C GLN A 249 -3.91 19.00 -7.52
N SER A 250 -2.74 19.37 -6.99
CA SER A 250 -2.45 20.72 -6.50
C SER A 250 -2.16 21.74 -7.61
N GLY A 251 -2.01 21.30 -8.87
CA GLY A 251 -1.56 22.16 -9.97
C GLY A 251 -0.10 22.64 -9.81
N ALA A 252 0.66 22.09 -8.86
CA ALA A 252 2.07 22.41 -8.68
C ALA A 252 2.87 22.02 -9.94
N PRO A 253 3.68 22.92 -10.51
CA PRO A 253 4.53 22.58 -11.64
C PRO A 253 5.60 21.58 -11.19
N GLY A 254 5.55 20.36 -11.75
CA GLY A 254 6.50 19.29 -11.44
C GLY A 254 5.97 18.32 -10.38
N GLY A 255 5.16 17.34 -10.83
CA GLY A 255 4.78 16.23 -9.98
C GLY A 255 6.00 15.45 -9.53
N GLY A 256 6.27 15.42 -8.23
CA GLY A 256 7.43 14.76 -7.65
C GLY A 256 8.72 15.53 -7.96
N ALA A 257 9.18 16.27 -6.96
CA ALA A 257 10.48 16.91 -6.79
C ALA A 257 11.77 16.14 -7.16
N ILE A 258 11.67 14.93 -7.69
CA ILE A 258 12.80 14.04 -7.92
C ILE A 258 13.28 14.26 -9.36
N GLY A 259 14.53 14.73 -9.52
CA GLY A 259 15.13 15.05 -10.82
C GLY A 259 14.90 16.48 -11.34
N VAL A 260 14.24 17.37 -10.58
CA VAL A 260 14.26 18.81 -10.87
C VAL A 260 15.64 19.35 -10.50
N PRO A 261 16.40 19.98 -11.43
CA PRO A 261 17.74 20.45 -11.14
C PRO A 261 17.71 21.47 -9.99
N THR A 262 18.61 21.32 -9.02
CA THR A 262 18.75 22.20 -7.85
C THR A 262 18.86 23.68 -8.24
N SER A 263 19.31 23.98 -9.47
CA SER A 263 19.41 25.32 -10.05
C SER A 263 18.05 25.98 -10.36
N ALA A 264 16.95 25.24 -10.38
CA ALA A 264 15.59 25.77 -10.54
C ALA A 264 14.92 26.10 -9.20
N MET A 265 15.58 25.81 -8.06
CA MET A 265 15.16 26.35 -6.78
C MET A 265 15.50 27.84 -6.75
N PRO A 266 14.56 28.72 -6.38
CA PRO A 266 14.89 30.10 -6.06
C PRO A 266 16.03 30.06 -5.03
N GLN A 267 17.10 30.80 -5.30
CA GLN A 267 18.18 31.02 -4.34
C GLN A 267 17.60 31.79 -3.14
N LEU A 268 16.87 31.09 -2.27
CA LEU A 268 16.41 31.61 -0.99
C LEU A 268 17.61 31.58 -0.03
N ALA A 269 18.53 32.51 -0.28
CA ALA A 269 19.73 32.76 0.50
C ALA A 269 19.43 33.23 1.94
N GLU A 270 18.16 33.33 2.35
CA GLU A 270 17.74 33.76 3.69
C GLU A 270 17.19 32.63 4.59
N GLY A 271 16.97 31.43 4.05
CA GLY A 271 16.28 30.33 4.76
C GLY A 271 17.19 29.23 5.32
N GLY A 272 18.49 29.46 5.40
CA GLY A 272 19.54 28.46 5.64
C GLY A 272 19.11 27.31 6.55
N ARG A 273 18.76 27.55 7.82
CA ARG A 273 18.40 26.47 8.77
C ARG A 273 17.00 25.88 8.59
N GLU A 274 16.03 26.68 8.13
CA GLU A 274 14.65 26.22 7.97
C GLU A 274 14.50 25.21 6.84
N LEU A 275 15.24 25.41 5.74
CA LEU A 275 15.28 24.45 4.63
C LEU A 275 15.84 23.09 5.08
N TRP A 276 16.77 23.09 6.03
CA TRP A 276 17.39 21.86 6.53
C TRP A 276 16.41 21.06 7.39
N TRP A 277 15.69 21.72 8.30
CA TRP A 277 14.65 21.05 9.10
C TRP A 277 13.49 20.55 8.24
N ARG A 278 13.10 21.32 7.21
CA ARG A 278 12.09 20.90 6.24
C ARG A 278 12.52 19.65 5.47
N GLU A 279 13.76 19.64 4.98
CA GLU A 279 14.30 18.49 4.28
C GLU A 279 14.38 17.25 5.18
N ARG A 280 14.85 17.41 6.42
CA ARG A 280 14.90 16.32 7.38
C ARG A 280 13.50 15.75 7.66
N ALA A 281 12.53 16.62 7.93
CA ALA A 281 11.14 16.21 8.17
C ALA A 281 10.52 15.50 6.95
N ALA A 282 10.85 15.93 5.73
CA ALA A 282 10.40 15.27 4.52
C ALA A 282 11.01 13.87 4.35
N LEU A 283 12.30 13.70 4.66
CA LEU A 283 12.96 12.39 4.62
C LEU A 283 12.39 11.44 5.68
N GLU A 284 12.18 11.91 6.92
CA GLU A 284 11.52 11.13 7.98
C GLU A 284 10.12 10.70 7.56
N ALA A 285 9.33 11.62 6.98
CA ALA A 285 8.00 11.31 6.46
C ALA A 285 8.05 10.28 5.32
N ASN A 286 9.05 10.34 4.42
CA ASN A 286 9.18 9.36 3.33
C ASN A 286 9.59 7.97 3.84
N VAL A 287 10.45 7.88 4.85
CA VAL A 287 10.80 6.60 5.51
C VAL A 287 9.55 5.99 6.14
N ALA A 288 8.81 6.77 6.92
CA ALA A 288 7.57 6.32 7.55
C ALA A 288 6.49 5.94 6.54
N ALA A 289 6.34 6.71 5.45
CA ALA A 289 5.35 6.44 4.41
C ALA A 289 5.69 5.16 3.62
N ALA A 290 6.96 4.93 3.31
CA ALA A 290 7.38 3.70 2.65
C ALA A 290 7.17 2.46 3.54
N MET A 291 7.39 2.60 4.85
CA MET A 291 7.09 1.57 5.84
C MET A 291 5.58 1.27 5.89
N ALA A 292 4.74 2.30 5.97
CA ALA A 292 3.28 2.16 6.00
C ALA A 292 2.70 1.53 4.72
N LEU A 293 3.36 1.72 3.57
CA LEU A 293 3.01 1.10 2.30
C LEU A 293 3.60 -0.30 2.10
N GLY A 294 4.43 -0.78 3.03
CA GLY A 294 5.13 -2.06 2.89
C GLY A 294 6.12 -2.13 1.72
N SER A 295 6.57 -0.97 1.21
CA SER A 295 7.45 -0.89 0.04
C SER A 295 8.91 -1.03 0.46
N ALA A 296 9.43 -2.26 0.48
CA ALA A 296 10.79 -2.57 0.94
C ALA A 296 11.87 -1.75 0.19
N ALA A 297 11.77 -1.67 -1.13
CA ALA A 297 12.73 -0.94 -1.96
C ALA A 297 12.69 0.58 -1.71
N GLU A 298 11.49 1.16 -1.51
CA GLU A 298 11.37 2.59 -1.20
C GLU A 298 11.83 2.86 0.24
N TYR A 299 11.55 1.97 1.18
CA TYR A 299 11.99 2.09 2.57
C TYR A 299 13.52 2.13 2.64
N GLN A 300 14.21 1.16 2.02
CA GLN A 300 15.67 1.15 1.99
C GLN A 300 16.24 2.40 1.32
N ARG A 301 15.66 2.84 0.19
CA ARG A 301 16.09 4.04 -0.52
C ARG A 301 15.99 5.30 0.35
N TRP A 302 14.84 5.51 0.98
CA TRP A 302 14.61 6.69 1.82
C TRP A 302 15.43 6.64 3.11
N LEU A 303 15.61 5.45 3.70
CA LEU A 303 16.44 5.25 4.89
C LEU A 303 17.90 5.63 4.62
N LEU A 304 18.48 5.17 3.52
CA LEU A 304 19.87 5.49 3.17
C LEU A 304 20.04 6.96 2.77
N THR A 305 19.00 7.56 2.18
CA THR A 305 18.99 8.99 1.85
C THR A 305 18.94 9.85 3.13
N TYR A 306 18.14 9.41 4.11
CA TYR A 306 18.09 10.01 5.45
C TYR A 306 19.41 9.87 6.20
N ALA A 307 19.99 8.66 6.24
CA ALA A 307 21.30 8.42 6.86
C ALA A 307 22.40 9.28 6.24
N ARG A 308 22.40 9.44 4.90
CA ARG A 308 23.32 10.35 4.21
C ARG A 308 23.14 11.80 4.64
N LYS A 309 21.90 12.27 4.80
CA LYS A 309 21.61 13.62 5.30
C LYS A 309 22.12 13.80 6.72
N LEU A 310 21.80 12.88 7.64
CA LEU A 310 22.26 12.93 9.03
C LEU A 310 23.79 12.92 9.12
N SER A 311 24.44 12.11 8.28
CA SER A 311 25.90 12.06 8.17
C SER A 311 26.47 13.40 7.70
N ALA A 312 25.91 14.00 6.65
CA ALA A 312 26.32 15.32 6.15
C ALA A 312 26.11 16.44 7.18
N ASP A 313 25.05 16.35 7.98
CA ASP A 313 24.72 17.31 9.03
C ASP A 313 25.54 17.14 10.32
N GLY A 314 26.23 16.01 10.48
CA GLY A 314 26.93 15.66 11.71
C GLY A 314 25.98 15.31 12.87
N ASP A 315 24.76 14.87 12.59
CA ASP A 315 23.75 14.50 13.59
C ASP A 315 23.95 13.05 14.05
N SER A 316 25.05 12.79 14.75
CA SER A 316 25.42 11.44 15.20
C SER A 316 24.43 10.85 16.21
N ALA A 317 23.65 11.69 16.90
CA ALA A 317 22.65 11.23 17.87
C ALA A 317 21.50 10.50 17.16
N ARG A 318 20.86 11.15 16.18
CA ARG A 318 19.79 10.51 15.37
C ARG A 318 20.33 9.34 14.54
N LEU A 319 21.55 9.45 14.04
CA LEU A 319 22.17 8.37 13.26
C LEU A 319 22.40 7.13 14.12
N ARG A 320 22.83 7.30 15.38
CA ARG A 320 22.93 6.21 16.36
C ARG A 320 21.55 5.62 16.68
N GLU A 321 20.55 6.47 16.91
CA GLU A 321 19.16 6.02 17.16
C GLU A 321 18.64 5.11 16.04
N VAL A 322 18.82 5.51 14.78
CA VAL A 322 18.45 4.69 13.61
C VAL A 322 19.17 3.34 13.60
N VAL A 323 20.47 3.32 13.91
CA VAL A 323 21.25 2.06 13.94
C VAL A 323 20.81 1.18 15.10
N ASP A 324 20.55 1.75 16.27
CA ASP A 324 20.10 1.01 17.45
C ASP A 324 18.70 0.43 17.27
N GLU A 325 17.78 1.16 16.63
CA GLU A 325 16.45 0.65 16.26
C GLU A 325 16.55 -0.58 15.34
N LEU A 326 17.47 -0.56 14.36
CA LEU A 326 17.71 -1.69 13.47
C LEU A 326 18.42 -2.86 14.17
N ARG A 327 19.25 -2.60 15.18
CA ARG A 327 20.00 -3.65 15.90
C ARG A 327 19.18 -4.29 17.02
N PHE A 328 18.28 -3.52 17.64
CA PHE A 328 17.56 -3.93 18.84
C PHE A 328 16.04 -3.72 18.69
N PRO A 329 15.36 -4.51 17.85
CA PRO A 329 13.94 -4.35 17.58
C PRO A 329 13.09 -4.46 18.86
N ALA A 330 13.45 -5.36 19.77
CA ALA A 330 12.73 -5.60 21.01
C ALA A 330 12.70 -4.40 21.97
N LEU A 331 13.59 -3.41 21.83
CA LEU A 331 13.55 -2.16 22.62
C LEU A 331 12.51 -1.17 22.09
N HIS A 332 12.08 -1.29 20.83
CA HIS A 332 11.13 -0.39 20.16
C HIS A 332 9.82 -1.08 19.69
N ASP A 333 9.81 -2.40 19.51
CA ASP A 333 8.66 -3.23 19.06
C ASP A 333 7.53 -3.32 20.10
N GLY A 334 7.65 -2.68 21.28
CA GLY A 334 6.54 -2.51 22.22
C GLY A 334 5.37 -1.67 21.67
N LEU A 335 5.52 -1.06 20.48
CA LEU A 335 4.54 -0.19 19.83
C LEU A 335 3.88 -0.78 18.58
N TYR A 336 4.43 -1.86 18.00
CA TYR A 336 3.90 -2.53 16.81
C TYR A 336 3.56 -3.98 17.16
N GLY A 337 2.31 -4.22 17.51
CA GLY A 337 1.84 -5.48 18.06
C GLY A 337 2.09 -6.65 17.11
N GLY A 338 3.00 -7.55 17.51
CA GLY A 338 3.05 -8.92 17.01
C GLY A 338 4.06 -9.18 15.90
N GLY A 339 5.13 -9.89 16.27
CA GLY A 339 5.77 -10.86 15.37
C GLY A 339 6.52 -10.30 14.17
N ILE A 340 7.17 -9.14 14.27
CA ILE A 340 8.22 -8.82 13.30
C ILE A 340 9.31 -9.88 13.49
N ALA A 341 9.60 -10.67 12.44
CA ALA A 341 10.72 -11.59 12.45
C ALA A 341 11.95 -10.84 12.97
N ALA A 342 12.48 -11.24 14.13
CA ALA A 342 13.44 -10.44 14.91
C ALA A 342 14.67 -9.99 14.11
N GLY A 343 14.95 -10.60 12.95
CA GLY A 343 16.06 -10.25 12.05
C GLY A 343 15.76 -9.42 10.80
N ALA A 344 14.50 -9.06 10.47
CA ALA A 344 14.19 -8.39 9.19
C ALA A 344 13.11 -7.29 9.28
N VAL A 345 13.20 -6.29 8.40
CA VAL A 345 12.20 -5.22 8.19
C VAL A 345 11.73 -5.30 6.74
N LEU A 346 10.43 -5.50 6.52
CA LEU A 346 9.84 -5.67 5.17
C LEU A 346 10.57 -6.74 4.32
N GLY A 347 11.02 -7.82 4.94
CA GLY A 347 11.80 -8.89 4.29
C GLY A 347 13.30 -8.58 4.08
N ILE A 348 13.75 -7.35 4.36
CA ILE A 348 15.16 -6.97 4.28
C ILE A 348 15.85 -7.31 5.60
N PRO A 349 16.98 -8.06 5.60
CA PRO A 349 17.73 -8.32 6.82
C PRO A 349 18.16 -7.02 7.52
N ARG A 350 17.87 -6.90 8.81
CA ARG A 350 18.28 -5.73 9.62
C ARG A 350 19.80 -5.54 9.60
N ALA A 351 20.55 -6.65 9.62
CA ALA A 351 22.01 -6.62 9.53
C ALA A 351 22.53 -5.98 8.23
N SER A 352 21.85 -6.19 7.09
CA SER A 352 22.24 -5.54 5.84
C SER A 352 21.92 -4.05 5.87
N LEU A 353 20.77 -3.66 6.42
CA LEU A 353 20.41 -2.25 6.59
C LEU A 353 21.39 -1.51 7.50
N VAL A 354 21.79 -2.11 8.63
CA VAL A 354 22.82 -1.55 9.52
C VAL A 354 24.12 -1.34 8.77
N SER A 355 24.58 -2.34 8.01
CA SER A 355 25.81 -2.21 7.21
C SER A 355 25.72 -1.05 6.22
N ASP A 356 24.60 -0.91 5.50
CA ASP A 356 24.42 0.15 4.52
C ASP A 356 24.31 1.54 5.15
N VAL A 357 23.63 1.68 6.29
CA VAL A 357 23.58 2.94 7.06
C VAL A 357 24.97 3.34 7.56
N LEU A 358 25.76 2.38 8.08
CA LEU A 358 27.14 2.66 8.52
C LEU A 358 28.04 3.09 7.35
N LYS A 359 27.85 2.57 6.13
CA LYS A 359 28.59 3.04 4.93
C LYS A 359 28.29 4.51 4.63
N GLU A 360 27.06 4.97 4.84
CA GLU A 360 26.69 6.38 4.69
C GLU A 360 27.25 7.23 5.86
N ALA A 361 27.31 6.68 7.08
CA ALA A 361 27.88 7.33 8.26
C ALA A 361 29.37 7.68 8.11
N VAL A 362 30.17 6.75 7.56
CA VAL A 362 31.64 6.91 7.40
C VAL A 362 32.03 8.06 6.46
N ARG A 363 31.10 8.53 5.61
CA ARG A 363 31.35 9.69 4.73
C ARG A 363 31.72 10.96 5.51
N ASN A 364 31.26 11.07 6.75
CA ASN A 364 31.68 12.14 7.66
C ASN A 364 32.63 11.58 8.73
N LYS A 365 33.87 12.10 8.77
CA LYS A 365 34.90 11.67 9.71
C LYS A 365 34.49 11.83 11.18
N ALA A 366 33.58 12.76 11.49
CA ALA A 366 33.06 12.96 12.84
C ALA A 366 32.29 11.74 13.38
N ASN A 367 31.74 10.90 12.49
CA ASN A 367 30.99 9.71 12.87
C ASN A 367 31.89 8.48 13.12
N LEU A 368 33.18 8.54 12.78
CA LEU A 368 34.08 7.38 12.87
C LEU A 368 34.13 6.73 14.27
N PRO A 369 34.18 7.47 15.39
CA PRO A 369 34.19 6.86 16.72
C PRO A 369 32.94 6.03 16.99
N MET A 370 31.76 6.55 16.63
CA MET A 370 30.48 5.85 16.74
C MET A 370 30.45 4.59 15.85
N VAL A 371 30.94 4.70 14.61
CA VAL A 371 30.97 3.57 13.68
C VAL A 371 31.87 2.45 14.20
N GLN A 372 33.04 2.79 14.75
CA GLN A 372 33.99 1.83 15.32
C GLN A 372 33.39 1.11 16.54
N GLU A 373 32.81 1.87 17.47
CA GLU A 373 32.10 1.33 18.65
C GLU A 373 31.02 0.32 18.25
N ILE A 374 30.19 0.68 17.27
CA ILE A 374 29.10 -0.19 16.79
C ILE A 374 29.67 -1.44 16.08
N ALA A 375 30.72 -1.30 15.27
CA ALA A 375 31.34 -2.42 14.57
C ALA A 375 31.98 -3.44 15.54
N GLU A 376 32.66 -2.97 16.58
CA GLU A 376 33.21 -3.82 17.65
C GLU A 376 32.12 -4.54 18.42
N SER A 377 31.02 -3.85 18.74
CA SER A 377 29.85 -4.44 19.38
C SER A 377 29.18 -5.52 18.51
N ILE A 378 29.15 -5.35 17.19
CA ILE A 378 28.64 -6.37 16.26
C ILE A 378 29.57 -7.58 16.20
N ASN A 379 30.89 -7.38 16.14
CA ASN A 379 31.86 -8.47 16.06
C ASN A 379 31.88 -9.32 17.33
N SER A 380 31.89 -8.67 18.50
CA SER A 380 31.84 -9.37 19.80
C SER A 380 30.53 -10.15 19.99
N ALA A 381 29.41 -9.68 19.45
CA ALA A 381 28.15 -10.43 19.48
C ALA A 381 28.23 -11.71 18.62
N LYS A 382 28.84 -11.64 17.43
CA LYS A 382 29.05 -12.80 16.55
C LYS A 382 29.97 -13.85 17.18
N GLU A 383 31.09 -13.42 17.76
CA GLU A 383 32.02 -14.31 18.45
C GLU A 383 31.35 -15.07 19.60
N ASN A 384 30.50 -14.40 20.38
CA ASN A 384 29.73 -15.03 21.45
C ASN A 384 28.69 -16.05 20.94
N GLU A 385 28.10 -15.80 19.77
CA GLU A 385 27.13 -16.70 19.13
C GLU A 385 27.82 -17.95 18.55
N ASP A 386 29.00 -17.79 17.95
CA ASP A 386 29.84 -18.89 17.46
C ASP A 386 30.31 -19.79 18.62
N LEU A 387 30.72 -19.19 19.75
CA LEU A 387 31.11 -19.92 20.96
C LEU A 387 29.95 -20.72 21.56
N ARG A 388 28.73 -20.18 21.55
CA ARG A 388 27.51 -20.89 22.00
C ARG A 388 27.16 -22.06 21.08
N SER A 389 27.35 -21.89 19.77
CA SER A 389 27.07 -22.92 18.77
C SER A 389 28.05 -24.10 18.83
N GLN A 390 29.25 -23.90 19.41
CA GLN A 390 30.28 -24.92 19.59
C GLN A 390 30.17 -25.69 20.93
N GLN A 391 29.26 -25.30 21.84
CA GLN A 391 29.01 -26.08 23.07
C GLN A 391 28.13 -27.31 22.78
N PRO A 392 28.54 -28.53 23.16
CA PRO A 392 27.72 -29.72 22.97
C PRO A 392 26.45 -29.61 23.83
N GLN A 393 25.29 -29.82 23.20
CA GLN A 393 24.00 -29.93 23.89
C GLN A 393 24.08 -31.04 24.93
N VAL A 394 24.15 -30.67 26.21
CA VAL A 394 24.05 -31.62 27.33
C VAL A 394 22.61 -32.12 27.36
N VAL A 395 22.36 -33.26 26.72
CA VAL A 395 21.11 -33.99 26.85
C VAL A 395 21.04 -34.50 28.29
N HIS A 396 20.31 -33.77 29.15
CA HIS A 396 19.97 -34.29 30.47
C HIS A 396 19.03 -35.49 30.29
N PRO A 397 19.39 -36.70 30.77
CA PRO A 397 18.48 -37.82 30.73
C PRO A 397 17.28 -37.51 31.63
N LEU A 398 16.08 -37.63 31.06
CA LEU A 398 14.79 -37.54 31.75
C LEU A 398 14.81 -38.47 32.97
N ARG A 399 14.79 -37.90 34.18
CA ARG A 399 14.47 -38.65 35.40
C ARG A 399 13.01 -39.10 35.29
N SER A 400 12.80 -40.40 35.07
CA SER A 400 11.48 -41.00 35.24
C SER A 400 11.09 -40.93 36.72
N SER A 401 10.22 -40.00 37.12
CA SER A 401 9.54 -40.06 38.41
C SER A 401 8.39 -41.07 38.31
N SER A 402 8.68 -42.34 38.59
CA SER A 402 7.63 -43.26 39.05
C SER A 402 7.32 -42.88 40.49
N GLY A 403 6.20 -42.18 40.69
CA GLY A 403 5.63 -41.85 42.00
C GLY A 403 4.30 -42.57 42.16
N MET A 404 4.29 -43.55 43.04
CA MET A 404 3.17 -44.42 43.43
C MET A 404 1.88 -43.66 43.77
N MET A 405 0.75 -44.16 43.27
CA MET A 405 -0.56 -43.98 43.89
C MET A 405 -0.68 -44.94 45.09
N LEU A 406 -1.06 -44.39 46.24
CA LEU A 406 -1.85 -45.05 47.29
C LEU A 406 -2.86 -44.03 47.82
#